data_AF-A0LKW2-F1
#
_entry.id   AF-A0LKW2-F1
#
_cell.length_a   1.000
_cell.length_b   1.000
_cell.length_c   1.000
_cell.angle_alpha   90.00
_cell.angle_beta   90.00
_cell.angle_gamma   90.00
#
_symmetry.space_group_name_H-M   'P 1'
#
loop_
_entity.id
_entity.type
_entity.pdbx_description
1 polymer ?
#
loop_
_entity_poly.entity_id
_entity_poly.type
_entity_poly.pdbx_seq_one_letter_code
_entity_poly.pdbx_strand_id
1 'polypeptide(L)'
;MRKLFVLLWITAMLSASAGPSLAAGDRAMKQRLKNELVEFTPPDAFLDANFVADEVDPGFIFGKIGDFAKSRSCPTTWLIGKDEKKRMESHDPQAGPVEYSLYLEVDCPGKLTYFVFVDRSQAGSAQWMEQQKQLHKSKLEPRSGPAETGLEEAARNGFPVNAELRFVESEGELLLRPEDALTGELNFQPIYDIRLNKAVDR
;
A
#
# COMPACT_ATOMS: atom_id res chain seq x y z
N MET A 1 -59.61 -23.07 22.99
CA MET A 1 -58.47 -23.09 23.93
C MET A 1 -57.59 -24.27 23.53
N ARG A 2 -56.29 -24.23 23.25
CA ARG A 2 -55.23 -23.21 23.30
C ARG A 2 -54.16 -23.73 22.31
N LYS A 3 -53.69 -22.88 21.40
CA LYS A 3 -52.86 -23.24 20.24
C LYS A 3 -51.43 -23.59 20.65
N LEU A 4 -50.84 -24.56 19.93
CA LEU A 4 -49.42 -24.89 19.90
C LEU A 4 -48.58 -23.62 19.66
N PHE A 5 -47.57 -23.38 20.48
CA PHE A 5 -46.49 -22.43 20.17
C PHE A 5 -45.15 -23.08 20.49
N VAL A 6 -44.54 -23.62 19.43
CA VAL A 6 -43.10 -23.86 19.33
C VAL A 6 -42.48 -22.53 18.94
N LEU A 7 -41.55 -22.01 19.74
CA LEU A 7 -40.75 -20.84 19.37
C LEU A 7 -39.27 -21.19 19.57
N LEU A 8 -38.69 -21.66 18.47
CA LEU A 8 -37.26 -21.77 18.22
C LEU A 8 -36.70 -20.33 18.14
N TRP A 9 -35.83 -19.95 19.06
CA TRP A 9 -35.05 -18.72 18.94
C TRP A 9 -33.72 -19.04 18.26
N ILE A 10 -33.63 -18.76 16.96
CA ILE A 10 -32.37 -18.62 16.24
C ILE A 10 -32.36 -17.21 15.69
N THR A 11 -31.65 -16.31 16.36
CA THR A 11 -31.33 -14.98 15.83
C THR A 11 -29.85 -14.98 15.48
N ALA A 12 -29.58 -15.05 14.18
CA ALA A 12 -28.26 -14.88 13.59
C ALA A 12 -27.79 -13.44 13.79
N MET A 13 -26.67 -13.24 14.48
CA MET A 13 -25.85 -12.04 14.34
C MET A 13 -24.78 -12.33 13.29
N LEU A 14 -25.04 -11.95 12.04
CA LEU A 14 -23.99 -11.60 11.09
C LEU A 14 -24.17 -10.12 10.75
N SER A 15 -23.52 -9.27 11.52
CA SER A 15 -23.31 -7.87 11.17
C SER A 15 -21.97 -7.79 10.43
N ALA A 16 -21.95 -8.19 9.16
CA ALA A 16 -20.85 -7.81 8.27
C ALA A 16 -21.02 -6.32 7.98
N SER A 17 -20.19 -5.49 8.61
CA SER A 17 -20.06 -4.07 8.30
C SER A 17 -19.36 -3.90 6.95
N ALA A 18 -20.09 -4.12 5.85
CA ALA A 18 -19.72 -3.59 4.56
C ALA A 18 -20.25 -2.15 4.49
N GLY A 19 -19.35 -1.17 4.57
CA GLY A 19 -19.68 0.22 4.25
C GLY A 19 -20.26 0.31 2.83
N PRO A 20 -20.99 1.38 2.49
CA PRO A 20 -21.54 1.54 1.14
C PRO A 20 -20.40 1.56 0.13
N SER A 21 -20.29 0.47 -0.65
CA SER A 21 -19.47 0.45 -1.85
C SER A 21 -20.16 1.39 -2.85
N LEU A 22 -19.64 2.61 -2.97
CA LEU A 22 -20.01 3.47 -4.09
C LEU A 22 -19.54 2.75 -5.35
N ALA A 23 -20.47 2.43 -6.24
CA ALA A 23 -20.15 1.78 -7.49
C ALA A 23 -19.11 2.63 -8.25
N ALA A 24 -18.03 1.98 -8.68
CA ALA A 24 -16.96 2.63 -9.43
C ALA A 24 -17.52 3.32 -10.69
N GLY A 25 -17.04 4.51 -11.01
CA GLY A 25 -17.44 5.21 -12.23
C GLY A 25 -17.01 4.44 -13.50
N ASP A 26 -17.66 4.72 -14.63
CA ASP A 26 -17.38 4.06 -15.92
C ASP A 26 -15.90 4.12 -16.31
N ARG A 27 -15.22 5.23 -15.97
CA ARG A 27 -13.78 5.42 -16.22
C ARG A 27 -12.94 4.46 -15.40
N ALA A 28 -13.21 4.35 -14.09
CA ALA A 28 -12.54 3.42 -13.19
C ALA A 28 -12.75 1.97 -13.66
N MET A 29 -13.99 1.59 -13.97
CA MET A 29 -14.30 0.26 -14.49
C MET A 29 -13.56 -0.07 -15.79
N LYS A 30 -13.47 0.88 -16.72
CA LYS A 30 -12.72 0.71 -17.97
C LYS A 30 -11.23 0.53 -17.73
N GLN A 31 -10.63 1.30 -16.81
CA GLN A 31 -9.21 1.17 -16.48
C GLN A 31 -8.91 -0.14 -15.74
N ARG A 32 -9.75 -0.51 -14.77
CA ARG A 32 -9.66 -1.81 -14.08
C ARG A 32 -9.65 -2.96 -15.08
N LEU A 33 -10.57 -2.94 -16.07
CA LEU A 33 -10.64 -3.98 -17.10
C LEU A 33 -9.39 -4.00 -17.99
N LYS A 34 -8.91 -2.83 -18.42
CA LYS A 34 -7.73 -2.69 -19.29
C LYS A 34 -6.46 -3.21 -18.62
N ASN A 35 -6.31 -2.94 -17.33
CA ASN A 35 -5.12 -3.31 -16.54
C ASN A 35 -5.30 -4.62 -15.78
N GLU A 36 -6.39 -5.36 -16.03
CA GLU A 36 -6.74 -6.61 -15.37
C GLU A 36 -6.73 -6.53 -13.83
N LEU A 37 -7.16 -5.39 -13.30
CA LEU A 37 -7.24 -5.13 -11.87
C LEU A 37 -8.56 -5.66 -11.30
N VAL A 38 -8.48 -6.27 -10.12
CA VAL A 38 -9.62 -6.79 -9.37
C VAL A 38 -9.61 -6.24 -7.95
N GLU A 39 -10.79 -6.10 -7.35
CA GLU A 39 -10.90 -5.66 -5.96
C GLU A 39 -10.18 -6.62 -5.00
N PHE A 40 -9.53 -6.02 -4.01
CA PHE A 40 -8.71 -6.71 -3.04
C PHE A 40 -8.87 -6.08 -1.67
N THR A 41 -8.82 -6.89 -0.62
CA THR A 41 -8.74 -6.41 0.75
C THR A 41 -7.30 -6.53 1.20
N PRO A 42 -6.55 -5.42 1.35
CA PRO A 42 -5.17 -5.48 1.79
C PRO A 42 -5.05 -6.11 3.18
N PRO A 43 -3.96 -6.86 3.46
CA PRO A 43 -3.67 -7.30 4.82
C PRO A 43 -3.46 -6.12 5.78
N ASP A 44 -3.82 -6.29 7.05
CA ASP A 44 -3.64 -5.24 8.07
C ASP A 44 -2.17 -4.83 8.21
N ALA A 45 -1.23 -5.79 8.13
CA ALA A 45 0.20 -5.51 8.18
C ALA A 45 0.68 -4.56 7.08
N PHE A 46 0.06 -4.59 5.90
CA PHE A 46 0.34 -3.67 4.82
C PHE A 46 -0.25 -2.28 5.11
N LEU A 47 -1.49 -2.20 5.62
CA LEU A 47 -2.11 -0.93 5.97
C LEU A 47 -1.38 -0.22 7.13
N ASP A 48 -0.79 -1.00 8.04
CA ASP A 48 0.00 -0.52 9.18
C ASP A 48 1.49 -0.27 8.83
N ALA A 49 1.90 -0.46 7.58
CA ALA A 49 3.25 -0.16 7.14
C ALA A 49 3.46 1.35 6.97
N ASN A 50 4.60 1.84 7.45
CA ASN A 50 5.14 3.12 7.00
C ASN A 50 5.78 2.91 5.62
N PHE A 51 5.76 3.94 4.78
CA PHE A 51 6.25 3.83 3.41
C PHE A 51 7.20 4.95 3.02
N VAL A 52 8.05 4.68 2.05
CA VAL A 52 8.85 5.67 1.31
C VAL A 52 8.26 5.86 -0.08
N ALA A 53 8.63 6.95 -0.75
CA ALA A 53 8.10 7.30 -2.08
C ALA A 53 9.21 7.53 -3.12
N ASP A 54 10.42 7.05 -2.81
CA ASP A 54 11.57 6.94 -3.69
C ASP A 54 12.33 5.65 -3.29
N GLU A 55 12.59 4.77 -4.27
CA GLU A 55 13.31 3.51 -4.04
C GLU A 55 14.82 3.74 -3.81
N VAL A 56 15.37 4.80 -4.41
CA VAL A 56 16.81 5.02 -4.55
C VAL A 56 17.37 5.89 -3.45
N ASP A 57 16.76 7.04 -3.22
CA ASP A 57 17.22 8.04 -2.26
C ASP A 57 16.02 8.70 -1.56
N PRO A 58 15.28 7.95 -0.71
CA PRO A 58 14.15 8.52 0.00
C PRO A 58 14.63 9.64 0.94
N GLY A 59 14.04 10.82 0.80
CA GLY A 59 14.25 11.93 1.74
C GLY A 59 13.45 11.73 3.02
N PHE A 60 12.28 11.09 2.91
CA PHE A 60 11.32 11.01 4.00
C PHE A 60 10.73 9.61 4.18
N ILE A 61 10.26 9.36 5.40
CA ILE A 61 9.33 8.26 5.70
C ILE A 61 7.95 8.87 5.92
N PHE A 62 6.97 8.30 5.25
CA PHE A 62 5.57 8.65 5.38
C PHE A 62 4.85 7.71 6.36
N GLY A 63 3.73 8.19 6.88
CA GLY A 63 2.89 7.50 7.85
C GLY A 63 2.30 6.18 7.35
N LYS A 64 1.32 5.68 8.09
CA LYS A 64 0.61 4.44 7.75
C LYS A 64 -0.09 4.57 6.40
N ILE A 65 0.02 3.53 5.57
CA ILE A 65 -0.71 3.47 4.29
C ILE A 65 -2.23 3.58 4.52
N GLY A 66 -2.74 2.96 5.59
CA GLY A 66 -4.15 3.08 5.97
C GLY A 66 -4.57 4.51 6.26
N ASP A 67 -3.72 5.31 6.90
CA ASP A 67 -3.98 6.73 7.16
C ASP A 67 -3.92 7.55 5.88
N PHE A 68 -2.97 7.25 5.00
CA PHE A 68 -2.88 7.85 3.67
C PHE A 68 -4.17 7.60 2.86
N ALA A 69 -4.65 6.36 2.81
CA ALA A 69 -5.87 6.01 2.10
C ALA A 69 -7.09 6.72 2.70
N LYS A 70 -7.23 6.75 4.03
CA LYS A 70 -8.31 7.48 4.72
C LYS A 70 -8.26 8.99 4.51
N SER A 71 -7.08 9.55 4.27
CA SER A 71 -6.91 11.00 4.03
C SER A 71 -7.39 11.45 2.64
N ARG A 72 -7.70 10.52 1.73
CA ARG A 72 -8.18 10.85 0.39
C ARG A 72 -9.59 11.45 0.48
N SER A 73 -9.81 12.55 -0.22
CA SER A 73 -11.09 13.28 -0.22
C SER A 73 -12.17 12.63 -1.10
N CYS A 74 -11.78 11.69 -1.96
CA CYS A 74 -12.66 10.98 -2.89
C CYS A 74 -12.74 9.50 -2.51
N PRO A 75 -13.79 8.78 -2.97
CA PRO A 75 -13.92 7.35 -2.77
C PRO A 75 -12.67 6.59 -3.21
N THR A 76 -12.27 5.63 -2.39
CA THR A 76 -11.08 4.82 -2.65
C THR A 76 -11.43 3.34 -2.79
N THR A 77 -10.73 2.62 -3.65
CA THR A 77 -10.83 1.16 -3.75
C THR A 77 -9.44 0.55 -3.83
N TRP A 78 -9.22 -0.52 -3.06
CA TRP A 78 -8.01 -1.30 -3.15
C TRP A 78 -8.14 -2.36 -4.24
N LEU A 79 -7.14 -2.43 -5.11
CA LEU A 79 -7.08 -3.35 -6.22
C LEU A 79 -5.74 -4.07 -6.27
N ILE A 80 -5.72 -5.20 -6.97
CA ILE A 80 -4.55 -5.99 -7.27
C ILE A 80 -4.64 -6.51 -8.70
N GLY A 81 -3.50 -6.79 -9.34
CA GLY A 81 -3.49 -7.51 -10.62
C GLY A 81 -4.10 -8.90 -10.46
N LYS A 82 -4.93 -9.33 -11.42
CA LYS A 82 -5.59 -10.64 -11.37
C LYS A 82 -4.60 -11.81 -11.25
N ASP A 83 -3.50 -11.77 -11.98
CA ASP A 83 -2.49 -12.83 -11.93
C ASP A 83 -1.61 -12.73 -10.68
N GLU A 84 -1.39 -11.53 -10.17
CA GLU A 84 -0.72 -11.29 -8.89
C GLU A 84 -1.50 -11.88 -7.72
N LYS A 85 -2.82 -11.68 -7.70
CA LYS A 85 -3.72 -12.31 -6.73
C LYS A 85 -3.62 -13.83 -6.75
N LYS A 86 -3.65 -14.44 -7.94
CA LYS A 86 -3.50 -15.90 -8.07
C LYS A 86 -2.14 -16.36 -7.55
N ARG A 87 -1.08 -15.63 -7.86
CA ARG A 87 0.28 -15.94 -7.39
C ARG A 87 0.34 -15.96 -5.87
N MET A 88 -0.22 -14.96 -5.20
CA MET A 88 -0.33 -14.92 -3.75
C MET A 88 -1.16 -16.07 -3.17
N GLU A 89 -2.29 -16.39 -3.77
CA GLU A 89 -3.16 -17.50 -3.32
C GLU A 89 -2.48 -18.88 -3.47
N SER A 90 -1.60 -19.02 -4.46
CA SER A 90 -0.83 -20.25 -4.71
C SER A 90 0.54 -20.30 -4.01
N HIS A 91 0.91 -19.24 -3.29
CA HIS A 91 2.25 -19.10 -2.75
C HIS A 91 2.51 -20.11 -1.63
N ASP A 92 3.67 -20.77 -1.69
CA ASP A 92 4.16 -21.62 -0.61
C ASP A 92 4.81 -20.74 0.47
N PRO A 93 4.25 -20.66 1.70
CA PRO A 93 4.84 -19.87 2.77
C PRO A 93 6.29 -20.26 3.11
N GLN A 94 6.72 -21.48 2.76
CA GLN A 94 8.10 -21.94 2.95
C GLN A 94 9.07 -21.41 1.87
N ALA A 95 8.57 -20.88 0.76
CA ALA A 95 9.37 -20.30 -0.32
C ALA A 95 9.85 -18.87 -0.02
N GLY A 96 9.48 -18.30 1.13
CA GLY A 96 9.87 -16.95 1.55
C GLY A 96 8.80 -15.89 1.26
N PRO A 97 9.06 -14.60 1.53
CA PRO A 97 8.08 -13.54 1.33
C PRO A 97 7.83 -13.25 -0.16
N VAL A 98 6.59 -12.87 -0.49
CA VAL A 98 6.20 -12.43 -1.83
C VAL A 98 6.14 -10.92 -1.84
N GLU A 99 6.92 -10.28 -2.70
CA GLU A 99 6.68 -8.89 -3.11
C GLU A 99 5.52 -8.87 -4.10
N TYR A 100 4.53 -8.01 -3.88
CA TYR A 100 3.43 -7.80 -4.82
C TYR A 100 2.97 -6.33 -4.78
N SER A 101 2.32 -5.91 -5.87
CA SER A 101 1.82 -4.53 -5.98
C SER A 101 0.33 -4.44 -5.65
N LEU A 102 -0.03 -3.45 -4.84
CA LEU A 102 -1.40 -3.06 -4.55
C LEU A 102 -1.67 -1.64 -5.07
N TYR A 103 -2.86 -1.45 -5.60
CA TYR A 103 -3.29 -0.20 -6.20
C TYR A 103 -4.36 0.42 -5.29
N LEU A 104 -4.11 1.63 -4.80
CA LEU A 104 -5.16 2.47 -4.24
C LEU A 104 -5.73 3.31 -5.38
N GLU A 105 -6.90 2.92 -5.87
CA GLU A 105 -7.69 3.75 -6.77
C GLU A 105 -8.37 4.86 -5.98
N VAL A 106 -8.28 6.09 -6.49
CA VAL A 106 -8.99 7.27 -5.99
C VAL A 106 -9.83 7.83 -7.13
N ASP A 107 -11.15 7.67 -7.05
CA ASP A 107 -12.10 8.04 -8.10
C ASP A 107 -12.79 9.36 -7.76
N CYS A 108 -12.21 10.48 -8.22
CA CYS A 108 -12.79 11.80 -8.10
C CYS A 108 -13.61 12.16 -9.34
N PRO A 109 -14.61 13.07 -9.25
CA PRO A 109 -15.29 13.60 -10.42
C PRO A 109 -14.29 14.16 -11.46
N GLY A 110 -14.20 13.49 -12.61
CA GLY A 110 -13.33 13.89 -13.71
C GLY A 110 -11.84 13.59 -13.55
N LYS A 111 -11.39 12.99 -12.43
CA LYS A 111 -9.97 12.63 -12.19
C LYS A 111 -9.89 11.25 -11.55
N LEU A 112 -9.12 10.36 -12.16
CA LEU A 112 -8.85 9.02 -11.64
C LEU A 112 -7.35 8.91 -11.38
N THR A 113 -6.99 8.55 -10.16
CA THR A 113 -5.60 8.40 -9.73
C THR A 113 -5.39 7.04 -9.10
N TYR A 114 -4.29 6.37 -9.46
CA TYR A 114 -3.81 5.16 -8.81
C TYR A 114 -2.51 5.45 -8.07
N PHE A 115 -2.48 5.11 -6.78
CA PHE A 115 -1.25 5.03 -6.01
C PHE A 115 -0.82 3.57 -5.96
N VAL A 116 0.32 3.25 -6.56
CA VAL A 116 0.83 1.89 -6.69
C VAL A 116 1.85 1.64 -5.60
N PHE A 117 1.43 0.88 -4.61
CA PHE A 117 2.25 0.46 -3.49
C PHE A 117 2.83 -0.92 -3.73
N VAL A 118 4.02 -1.14 -3.22
CA VAL A 118 4.67 -2.44 -3.16
C VAL A 118 4.66 -2.90 -1.71
N ASP A 119 4.00 -4.04 -1.46
CA ASP A 119 3.98 -4.63 -0.13
C ASP A 119 5.33 -5.29 0.17
N ARG A 120 5.94 -4.84 1.27
CA ARG A 120 7.15 -5.43 1.85
C ARG A 120 6.93 -5.84 3.31
N SER A 121 5.70 -5.81 3.81
CA SER A 121 5.34 -6.07 5.21
C SER A 121 5.71 -7.47 5.69
N GLN A 122 5.90 -8.41 4.76
CA GLN A 122 6.34 -9.78 5.08
C GLN A 122 7.86 -9.98 5.06
N ALA A 123 8.64 -8.97 4.66
CA ALA A 123 10.09 -9.01 4.67
C ALA A 123 10.63 -8.02 5.71
N GLY A 124 11.40 -8.51 6.69
CA GLY A 124 12.17 -7.61 7.56
C GLY A 124 13.25 -6.87 6.77
N SER A 125 13.67 -5.69 7.22
CA SER A 125 14.65 -4.84 6.51
C SER A 125 15.91 -5.59 6.05
N ALA A 126 16.44 -6.50 6.86
CA ALA A 126 17.60 -7.32 6.50
C ALA A 126 17.32 -8.30 5.34
N GLN A 127 16.12 -8.90 5.31
CA GLN A 127 15.71 -9.83 4.27
C GLN A 127 15.48 -9.10 2.94
N TRP A 128 14.94 -7.89 3.00
CA TRP A 128 14.84 -6.99 1.85
C TRP A 128 16.22 -6.66 1.27
N MET A 129 17.16 -6.23 2.11
CA MET A 129 18.51 -5.90 1.66
C MET A 129 19.20 -7.10 0.99
N GLU A 130 19.02 -8.30 1.53
CA GLU A 130 19.55 -9.51 0.90
C GLU A 130 18.87 -9.78 -0.45
N GLN A 131 17.55 -9.65 -0.54
CA GLN A 131 16.81 -9.83 -1.79
C GLN A 131 17.25 -8.81 -2.88
N GLN A 132 17.45 -7.55 -2.50
CA GLN A 132 17.99 -6.51 -3.38
C GLN A 132 19.41 -6.83 -3.83
N LYS A 133 20.29 -7.29 -2.92
CA LYS A 133 21.63 -7.76 -3.29
C LYS A 133 21.57 -8.86 -4.34
N GLN A 134 20.65 -9.82 -4.22
CA GLN A 134 20.50 -10.93 -5.16
C GLN A 134 19.98 -10.49 -6.54
N LEU A 135 18.98 -9.60 -6.58
CA LEU A 135 18.40 -9.08 -7.83
C LEU A 135 19.38 -8.16 -8.60
N HIS A 136 20.23 -7.43 -7.90
CA HIS A 136 21.18 -6.47 -8.48
C HIS A 136 22.62 -6.97 -8.61
N LYS A 137 22.88 -8.29 -8.47
CA LYS A 137 24.20 -8.91 -8.68
C LYS A 137 24.88 -8.55 -10.01
N SER A 138 24.14 -8.09 -11.03
CA SER A 138 24.67 -7.66 -12.34
C SER A 138 24.89 -6.16 -12.51
N LYS A 139 24.52 -5.33 -11.52
CA LYS A 139 24.69 -3.85 -11.53
C LYS A 139 25.36 -3.39 -10.24
N LEU A 140 26.59 -3.86 -10.03
CA LEU A 140 27.41 -3.49 -8.89
C LEU A 140 27.96 -2.06 -9.04
N GLU A 141 27.23 -1.07 -8.54
CA GLU A 141 27.82 -0.23 -7.51
C GLU A 141 27.25 -0.68 -6.16
N PRO A 142 28.05 -0.72 -5.08
CA PRO A 142 27.53 -1.11 -3.78
C PRO A 142 26.49 -0.07 -3.36
N ARG A 143 25.21 -0.47 -3.36
CA ARG A 143 24.13 0.36 -2.79
C ARG A 143 24.15 0.37 -1.25
N SER A 144 25.33 0.17 -0.64
CA SER A 144 25.61 0.56 0.75
C SER A 144 25.79 2.09 0.78
N GLY A 145 24.70 2.79 0.49
CA GLY A 145 24.67 4.24 0.37
C GLY A 145 24.11 4.90 1.64
N PRO A 146 24.19 6.23 1.74
CA PRO A 146 23.60 7.01 2.85
C PRO A 146 22.12 6.69 3.11
N ALA A 147 21.36 6.36 2.06
CA ALA A 147 19.95 5.98 2.16
C ALA A 147 19.73 4.68 2.97
N GLU A 148 20.58 3.65 2.80
CA GLU A 148 20.47 2.40 3.57
C GLU A 148 20.73 2.66 5.05
N THR A 149 21.81 3.39 5.36
CA THR A 149 22.14 3.77 6.74
C THR A 149 21.04 4.62 7.38
N GLY A 150 20.46 5.56 6.64
CA GLY A 150 19.37 6.41 7.12
C GLY A 150 18.10 5.61 7.45
N LEU A 151 17.73 4.62 6.64
CA LEU A 151 16.58 3.75 6.90
C LEU A 151 16.81 2.82 8.10
N GLU A 152 18.02 2.29 8.28
CA GLU A 152 18.37 1.51 9.47
C GLU A 152 18.35 2.35 10.75
N GLU A 153 18.81 3.60 10.68
CA GLU A 153 18.72 4.56 11.79
C GLU A 153 17.27 4.92 12.12
N ALA A 154 16.46 5.22 11.11
CA ALA A 154 15.04 5.50 11.31
C ALA A 154 14.31 4.30 11.95
N ALA A 155 14.60 3.07 11.52
CA ALA A 155 14.05 1.86 12.12
C ALA A 155 14.45 1.73 13.61
N ARG A 156 15.73 1.98 13.94
CA ARG A 156 16.20 2.01 15.35
C ARG A 156 15.50 3.10 16.18
N ASN A 157 15.11 4.20 15.54
CA ASN A 157 14.37 5.30 16.16
C ASN A 157 12.85 5.07 16.20
N GLY A 158 12.36 3.88 15.82
CA GLY A 158 10.94 3.52 15.90
C GLY A 158 10.12 3.81 14.63
N PHE A 159 10.79 4.13 13.52
CA PHE A 159 10.18 4.44 12.22
C PHE A 159 10.58 3.42 11.14
N PRO A 160 10.27 2.12 11.30
CA PRO A 160 10.59 1.12 10.29
C PRO A 160 9.78 1.34 9.01
N VAL A 161 10.37 1.04 7.85
CA VAL A 161 9.71 1.12 6.55
C VAL A 161 9.42 -0.29 6.05
N ASN A 162 8.15 -0.56 5.72
CA ASN A 162 7.70 -1.88 5.29
C ASN A 162 6.88 -1.85 3.99
N ALA A 163 6.86 -0.70 3.31
CA ALA A 163 6.20 -0.54 2.02
C ALA A 163 6.86 0.57 1.21
N GLU A 164 6.52 0.65 -0.07
CA GLU A 164 7.01 1.67 -0.99
C GLU A 164 5.84 2.15 -1.85
N LEU A 165 5.66 3.46 -1.98
CA LEU A 165 4.86 4.04 -3.06
C LEU A 165 5.76 4.16 -4.27
N ARG A 166 5.68 3.20 -5.19
CA ARG A 166 6.57 3.12 -6.34
C ARG A 166 6.14 4.05 -7.47
N PHE A 167 4.83 4.15 -7.70
CA PHE A 167 4.28 4.99 -8.76
C PHE A 167 3.00 5.68 -8.33
N VAL A 168 2.77 6.85 -8.92
CA VAL A 168 1.44 7.47 -8.96
C VAL A 168 1.06 7.60 -10.42
N GLU A 169 -0.06 7.01 -10.82
CA GLU A 169 -0.64 7.18 -12.14
C GLU A 169 -1.84 8.10 -12.04
N SER A 170 -1.84 9.21 -12.76
CA SER A 170 -3.00 10.10 -12.86
C SER A 170 -3.44 10.19 -14.31
N GLU A 171 -4.68 9.81 -14.58
CA GLU A 171 -5.28 9.86 -15.93
C GLU A 171 -4.47 9.13 -17.02
N GLY A 172 -3.71 8.10 -16.65
CA GLY A 172 -2.86 7.32 -17.57
C GLY A 172 -1.41 7.81 -17.66
N GLU A 173 -1.05 8.88 -16.96
CA GLU A 173 0.31 9.41 -16.90
C GLU A 173 0.99 9.05 -15.57
N LEU A 174 2.25 8.61 -15.65
CA LEU A 174 3.07 8.30 -14.48
C LEU A 174 3.75 9.55 -13.94
N LEU A 175 3.61 9.81 -12.65
CA LEU A 175 4.39 10.82 -11.95
C LEU A 175 5.78 10.26 -11.62
N LEU A 176 6.81 10.98 -12.06
CA LEU A 176 8.21 10.55 -11.90
C LEU A 176 8.77 10.71 -10.48
N ARG A 177 8.14 11.54 -9.64
CA ARG A 177 8.57 11.78 -8.25
C ARG A 177 7.37 11.75 -7.28
N PRO A 178 6.94 10.55 -6.84
CA PRO A 178 5.85 10.42 -5.88
C PRO A 178 6.08 11.18 -4.56
N GLU A 179 7.32 11.25 -4.07
CA GLU A 179 7.69 11.99 -2.85
C GLU A 179 7.34 13.49 -2.92
N ASP A 180 7.58 14.13 -4.07
CA ASP A 180 7.21 15.54 -4.29
C ASP A 180 5.68 15.73 -4.31
N ALA A 181 4.96 14.81 -4.94
CA ALA A 181 3.51 14.88 -5.00
C ALA A 181 2.88 14.74 -3.60
N LEU A 182 3.44 13.87 -2.75
CA LEU A 182 3.00 13.69 -1.37
C LEU A 182 3.18 14.96 -0.54
N THR A 183 4.37 15.56 -0.58
CA THR A 183 4.68 16.76 0.24
C THR A 183 4.08 18.05 -0.34
N GLY A 184 3.87 18.11 -1.66
CA GLY A 184 3.26 19.23 -2.37
C GLY A 184 1.75 19.11 -2.49
N GLU A 185 1.27 18.69 -3.66
CA GLU A 185 -0.16 18.70 -4.04
C GLU A 185 -1.05 17.93 -3.04
N LEU A 186 -0.59 16.78 -2.57
CA LEU A 186 -1.40 15.90 -1.72
C LEU A 186 -1.32 16.27 -0.24
N ASN A 187 -0.40 17.17 0.12
CA ASN A 187 -0.16 17.66 1.48
C ASN A 187 -0.15 16.54 2.55
N PHE A 188 0.39 15.37 2.20
CA PHE A 188 0.53 14.25 3.12
C PHE A 188 1.89 14.33 3.80
N GLN A 189 1.89 14.87 5.01
CA GLN A 189 3.12 15.19 5.72
C GLN A 189 3.88 13.92 6.14
N PRO A 190 5.21 13.90 5.98
CA PRO A 190 6.04 12.80 6.45
C PRO A 190 6.02 12.70 7.98
N ILE A 191 6.43 11.55 8.51
CA ILE A 191 6.62 11.32 9.95
C ILE A 191 8.07 11.42 10.38
N TYR A 192 8.98 11.28 9.41
CA TYR A 192 10.41 11.23 9.67
C TYR A 192 11.18 11.80 8.49
N ASP A 193 12.18 12.62 8.80
CA ASP A 193 13.17 13.13 7.86
C ASP A 193 14.42 12.25 7.97
N ILE A 194 14.71 11.49 6.91
CA ILE A 194 15.82 10.54 6.88
C ILE A 194 17.14 11.29 6.89
N ARG A 195 17.22 12.42 6.18
CA ARG A 195 18.44 13.23 6.04
C ARG A 195 18.83 13.93 7.34
N LEU A 196 17.82 14.35 8.10
CA LEU A 196 18.00 14.99 9.41
C LEU A 196 17.93 14.01 10.58
N ASN A 197 17.63 12.74 10.31
CA ASN A 197 17.51 11.67 11.29
C ASN A 197 16.58 12.04 12.46
N LYS A 198 15.41 12.60 12.15
CA LYS A 198 14.48 13.12 13.15
C LYS A 198 13.02 12.89 12.78
N ALA A 199 12.18 12.76 13.79
CA ALA A 199 10.73 12.86 13.61
C ALA A 199 10.35 14.25 13.07
N VAL A 200 9.32 14.28 12.23
CA VAL A 200 8.72 15.53 11.75
C VAL A 200 7.56 15.89 12.66
N ASP A 201 7.62 17.06 13.29
CA ASP A 201 6.52 17.58 14.11
C ASP A 201 5.28 17.79 13.24
N ARG A 202 4.16 17.20 13.64
CA ARG A 202 2.86 17.23 12.95
C ARG A 202 1.92 18.28 13.53
#